data_AF-A0A382C6C6-F1
#
_entry.id   AF-A0A382C6C6-F1
#
_cell.length_a   1.000
_cell.length_b   1.000
_cell.length_c   1.000
_cell.angle_alpha   90.00
_cell.angle_beta   90.00
_cell.angle_gamma   90.00
#
_symmetry.space_group_name_H-M   'P 1'
#
loop_
_entity.id
_entity.type
_entity.pdbx_description
1 polymer ?
#
loop_
_entity_poly.entity_id
_entity_poly.type
_entity_poly.pdbx_seq_one_letter_code
_entity_poly.pdbx_strand_id
1 'polypeptide(L)'
;MSTVIDKSVKIDFRKRRGRARGHQTDPQALQEVRELLGGTSRQRDMLIEALHLIQDRYHHLSAKHLVALADEFRLAPTEVFEVATFYHHFDVIRENE
;
A
#
# COMPACT_ATOMS: atom_id res chain seq x y z
N MET A 1 -17.95 -21.57 -3.77
CA MET A 1 -16.70 -22.09 -4.36
C MET A 1 -15.76 -20.91 -4.50
N SER A 2 -14.98 -20.60 -3.46
CA SER A 2 -14.00 -19.52 -3.54
C SER A 2 -12.62 -20.15 -3.43
N THR A 3 -11.94 -20.20 -4.57
CA THR A 3 -10.61 -20.78 -4.72
C THR A 3 -9.64 -19.95 -3.90
N VAL A 4 -9.16 -20.53 -2.80
CA VAL A 4 -8.05 -20.02 -2.00
C VAL A 4 -6.77 -20.16 -2.83
N ILE A 5 -6.29 -19.04 -3.38
CA ILE A 5 -5.00 -19.00 -4.06
C ILE A 5 -3.96 -18.66 -3.01
N ASP A 6 -3.40 -19.70 -2.39
CA ASP A 6 -2.13 -19.62 -1.67
C ASP A 6 -1.02 -19.32 -2.69
N LYS A 7 -0.67 -18.05 -2.82
CA LYS A 7 0.57 -17.64 -3.47
C LYS A 7 1.37 -16.85 -2.45
N SER A 8 2.31 -17.53 -1.79
CA SER A 8 3.33 -16.93 -0.95
C SER A 8 4.12 -15.85 -1.71
N VAL A 9 3.67 -14.60 -1.56
CA VAL A 9 4.20 -13.36 -2.12
C VAL A 9 5.59 -13.11 -1.51
N LYS A 10 6.68 -13.55 -2.18
CA LYS A 10 8.06 -13.16 -1.84
C LYS A 10 8.34 -11.73 -2.34
N ILE A 11 8.41 -10.74 -1.44
CA ILE A 11 8.80 -9.36 -1.74
C ILE A 11 10.15 -9.09 -1.06
N ASP A 12 11.18 -8.82 -1.84
CA ASP A 12 12.54 -8.55 -1.33
C ASP A 12 12.71 -7.09 -0.89
N PHE A 13 12.47 -6.81 0.40
CA PHE A 13 12.67 -5.48 1.01
C PHE A 13 14.14 -5.15 1.36
N ARG A 14 15.11 -5.96 0.92
CA ARG A 14 16.53 -5.75 1.26
C ARG A 14 17.24 -4.88 0.23
N LYS A 15 17.23 -3.55 0.43
CA LYS A 15 18.35 -2.71 -0.04
C LYS A 15 18.64 -1.48 0.83
N ARG A 16 19.74 -1.64 1.58
CA ARG A 16 20.75 -0.65 2.02
C ARG A 16 20.29 0.59 2.80
N ARG A 17 20.53 0.51 4.11
CA ARG A 17 20.81 1.66 4.99
C ARG A 17 21.97 2.48 4.42
N GLY A 18 21.73 3.74 4.09
CA GLY A 18 22.77 4.70 3.72
C GLY A 18 22.33 5.66 2.62
N ARG A 19 22.15 6.94 3.01
CA ARG A 19 21.69 8.11 2.25
C ARG A 19 20.21 8.16 1.91
N ALA A 20 19.58 9.23 2.40
CA ALA A 20 18.25 9.69 2.03
C ALA A 20 18.13 9.83 0.51
N ARG A 21 17.64 8.77 -0.12
CA ARG A 21 16.84 8.83 -1.33
C ARG A 21 15.53 8.22 -0.89
N GLY A 22 14.47 9.02 -0.90
CA GLY A 22 13.13 8.52 -0.62
C GLY A 22 12.89 7.24 -1.42
N HIS A 23 12.04 6.36 -0.91
CA HIS A 23 11.49 5.31 -1.75
C HIS A 23 11.13 5.94 -3.09
N GLN A 24 11.51 5.31 -4.21
CA GLN A 24 11.03 5.75 -5.52
C GLN A 24 9.54 5.42 -5.55
N THR A 25 8.78 6.26 -4.86
CA THR A 25 7.34 6.27 -4.87
C THR A 25 6.96 6.80 -6.23
N ASP A 26 6.13 6.04 -6.93
CA ASP A 26 5.60 6.48 -8.20
C ASP A 26 4.84 7.80 -7.98
N PRO A 27 5.25 8.91 -8.65
CA PRO A 27 4.68 10.22 -8.38
C PRO A 27 3.20 10.30 -8.79
N GLN A 28 2.76 9.48 -9.75
CA GLN A 28 1.36 9.39 -10.13
C GLN A 28 0.57 8.67 -9.04
N ALA A 29 1.04 7.50 -8.57
CA ALA A 29 0.37 6.78 -7.49
C ALA A 29 0.30 7.61 -6.19
N LEU A 30 1.33 8.41 -5.90
CA LEU A 30 1.31 9.34 -4.77
C LEU A 30 0.26 10.44 -4.93
N GLN A 31 0.13 10.99 -6.13
CA GLN A 31 -0.88 12.00 -6.41
C GLN A 31 -2.30 11.41 -6.27
N GLU A 32 -2.53 10.22 -6.83
CA GLU A 32 -3.80 9.49 -6.72
C GLU A 32 -4.20 9.23 -5.27
N VAL A 33 -3.25 8.75 -4.44
CA VAL A 33 -3.48 8.52 -3.00
C VAL A 33 -3.78 9.83 -2.28
N ARG A 34 -3.09 10.93 -2.60
CA ARG A 34 -3.37 12.24 -2.00
C ARG A 34 -4.74 12.77 -2.37
N GLU A 35 -5.16 12.60 -3.61
CA GLU A 35 -6.50 12.98 -4.08
C GLU A 35 -7.59 12.17 -3.38
N LEU A 36 -7.37 10.87 -3.20
CA LEU A 36 -8.28 9.98 -2.47
C LEU A 36 -8.42 10.36 -1.00
N LEU A 37 -7.30 10.64 -0.33
CA LEU A 37 -7.30 10.98 1.09
C LEU A 37 -7.84 12.38 1.34
N GLY A 38 -7.64 13.31 0.42
CA GLY A 38 -8.09 14.70 0.55
C GLY A 38 -7.65 15.31 1.90
N GLY A 39 -8.61 15.70 2.73
CA GLY A 39 -8.39 16.26 4.07
C GLY A 39 -8.34 15.26 5.23
N THR A 40 -8.40 13.95 4.96
CA THR A 40 -8.44 12.89 5.99
C THR A 40 -7.19 12.90 6.87
N SER A 41 -7.31 12.58 8.17
CA SER A 41 -6.13 12.53 9.03
C SER A 41 -5.13 11.44 8.58
N ARG A 42 -3.82 11.73 8.60
CA ARG A 42 -2.74 10.78 8.30
C ARG A 42 -2.24 10.06 9.56
N GLN A 43 -3.11 9.91 10.56
CA GLN A 43 -2.83 9.18 11.78
C GLN A 43 -2.84 7.67 11.52
N ARG A 44 -2.04 6.92 12.29
CA ARG A 44 -1.94 5.46 12.15
C ARG A 44 -3.29 4.77 12.29
N ASP A 45 -4.16 5.28 13.16
CA ASP A 45 -5.50 4.74 13.38
C ASP A 45 -6.40 4.83 12.12
N MET A 46 -6.10 5.77 11.21
CA MET A 46 -6.83 5.96 9.94
C MET A 46 -6.25 5.14 8.78
N LEU A 47 -5.19 4.34 9.01
CA LEU A 47 -4.56 3.56 7.96
C LEU A 47 -5.53 2.57 7.31
N ILE A 48 -6.36 1.92 8.13
CA ILE A 48 -7.36 0.95 7.66
C ILE A 48 -8.40 1.64 6.78
N GLU A 49 -8.87 2.83 7.18
CA GLU A 49 -9.81 3.63 6.39
C GLU A 49 -9.19 4.07 5.05
N ALA A 50 -7.92 4.49 5.07
CA ALA A 50 -7.19 4.85 3.87
C ALA A 50 -7.05 3.68 2.88
N LEU A 51 -6.79 2.46 3.39
CA LEU A 51 -6.75 1.26 2.57
C LEU A 51 -8.12 0.96 1.93
N HIS A 52 -9.21 1.11 2.68
CA HIS A 52 -10.56 0.96 2.12
C HIS A 52 -10.83 1.98 1.01
N LEU A 53 -10.46 3.26 1.18
CA LEU A 53 -10.66 4.27 0.13
C LEU A 53 -9.95 3.93 -1.19
N ILE A 54 -8.72 3.41 -1.12
CA ILE A 54 -7.97 2.97 -2.30
C ILE A 54 -8.67 1.77 -2.93
N GLN A 55 -9.04 0.77 -2.14
CA GLN A 55 -9.72 -0.41 -2.65
C GLN A 55 -11.09 -0.09 -3.24
N ASP A 56 -11.88 0.80 -2.64
CA ASP A 56 -13.20 1.17 -3.15
C ASP A 56 -13.09 1.87 -4.52
N ARG A 57 -11.99 2.59 -4.76
CA ARG A 57 -11.75 3.26 -6.05
C ARG A 57 -11.14 2.34 -7.11
N TYR A 58 -10.17 1.52 -6.74
CA TYR A 58 -9.40 0.71 -7.70
C TYR A 58 -9.83 -0.76 -7.74
N HIS A 59 -10.74 -1.18 -6.86
CA HIS A 59 -11.19 -2.55 -6.62
C HIS A 59 -10.10 -3.52 -6.12
N HIS A 60 -8.87 -3.04 -5.98
CA HIS A 60 -7.71 -3.77 -5.46
C HIS A 60 -6.68 -2.78 -4.91
N LEU A 61 -5.70 -3.29 -4.18
CA LEU A 61 -4.55 -2.55 -3.69
C LEU A 61 -3.32 -2.97 -4.48
N SER A 62 -2.85 -2.08 -5.35
CA SER A 62 -1.61 -2.30 -6.08
C SER A 62 -0.39 -2.06 -5.18
N ALA A 63 0.73 -2.74 -5.47
CA ALA A 63 1.98 -2.49 -4.78
C ALA A 63 2.43 -1.01 -4.84
N LYS A 64 2.14 -0.31 -5.96
CA LYS A 64 2.47 1.12 -6.10
C LYS A 64 1.64 1.98 -5.14
N HIS A 65 0.34 1.71 -5.02
CA HIS A 65 -0.55 2.43 -4.10
C HIS A 65 -0.16 2.20 -2.64
N LEU A 66 0.25 0.99 -2.26
CA LEU A 66 0.71 0.68 -0.90
C LEU A 66 2.02 1.41 -0.55
N VAL A 67 2.97 1.49 -1.49
CA VAL A 67 4.20 2.27 -1.31
C VAL A 67 3.90 3.76 -1.22
N ALA A 68 2.99 4.27 -2.06
CA ALA A 68 2.55 5.66 -2.02
C ALA A 68 1.84 6.02 -0.70
N LEU A 69 0.99 5.12 -0.20
CA LEU A 69 0.31 5.29 1.08
C LEU A 69 1.31 5.30 2.24
N ALA A 70 2.31 4.43 2.21
CA ALA A 70 3.38 4.41 3.21
C ALA A 70 4.18 5.73 3.23
N ASP A 71 4.49 6.30 2.07
CA ASP A 71 5.18 7.59 1.98
C ASP A 71 4.32 8.74 2.56
N GLU A 72 3.03 8.78 2.21
CA GLU A 72 2.09 9.80 2.69
C GLU A 72 1.85 9.72 4.21
N PHE A 73 1.76 8.52 4.77
CA PHE A 73 1.62 8.30 6.22
C PHE A 73 2.96 8.29 6.98
N ARG A 74 4.09 8.43 6.26
CA ARG A 74 5.46 8.32 6.79
C ARG A 74 5.69 7.02 7.57
N LEU A 75 5.15 5.92 7.05
CA LEU A 75 5.32 4.57 7.56
C LEU A 75 6.32 3.79 6.71
N ALA A 76 6.81 2.67 7.24
CA ALA A 76 7.58 1.74 6.42
C ALA A 76 6.62 1.02 5.45
N PRO A 77 6.97 0.84 4.17
CA PRO A 77 6.12 0.09 3.24
C PRO A 77 5.75 -1.30 3.77
N THR A 78 6.72 -2.01 4.38
CA THR A 78 6.47 -3.33 4.99
C THR A 78 5.31 -3.31 5.98
N GLU A 79 5.19 -2.28 6.83
CA GLU A 79 4.13 -2.15 7.83
C GLU A 79 2.76 -2.04 7.15
N VAL A 80 2.67 -1.24 6.07
CA VAL A 80 1.44 -1.08 5.29
C VAL A 80 1.09 -2.35 4.52
N PHE A 81 2.08 -3.05 3.95
CA PHE A 81 1.87 -4.34 3.27
C PHE A 81 1.41 -5.43 4.25
N GLU A 82 1.99 -5.49 5.44
CA GLU A 82 1.58 -6.45 6.48
C GLU A 82 0.14 -6.19 6.90
N VAL A 83 -0.24 -4.93 7.14
CA VAL A 83 -1.63 -4.58 7.45
C VAL A 83 -2.55 -4.99 6.30
N ALA A 84 -2.24 -4.62 5.05
CA ALA A 84 -3.07 -4.96 3.90
C ALA A 84 -3.22 -6.48 3.70
N THR A 85 -2.19 -7.28 3.98
CA THR A 85 -2.23 -8.75 3.80
C THR A 85 -2.78 -9.49 5.01
N PHE A 86 -2.69 -8.91 6.21
CA PHE A 86 -3.22 -9.51 7.44
C PHE A 86 -4.75 -9.43 7.51
N TYR A 87 -5.35 -8.36 6.97
CA TYR A 87 -6.80 -8.24 6.90
C TYR A 87 -7.34 -8.89 5.62
N HIS A 88 -8.15 -9.94 5.75
CA HIS A 88 -8.79 -10.66 4.64
C HIS A 88 -9.76 -9.82 3.78
N HIS A 89 -9.99 -8.57 4.14
CA HIS A 89 -10.87 -7.67 3.41
C HIS A 89 -10.19 -6.98 2.24
N PHE A 90 -8.85 -7.04 2.15
CA PHE A 90 -8.12 -6.36 1.10
C PHE A 90 -7.61 -7.31 0.01
N ASP A 91 -7.85 -6.93 -1.24
CA ASP A 91 -7.34 -7.63 -2.42
C ASP A 91 -6.01 -6.97 -2.85
N VAL A 92 -4.89 -7.56 -2.43
CA VAL A 92 -3.56 -7.03 -2.75
C VAL A 92 -3.03 -7.71 -4.01
N ILE A 93 -2.82 -6.91 -5.06
CA ILE A 93 -2.28 -7.40 -6.33
C ILE A 93 -0.85 -6.89 -6.58
N ARG A 94 -0.09 -7.71 -7.30
CA ARG A 94 1.18 -7.29 -7.88
C ARG A 94 0.91 -6.80 -9.29
N GLU A 95 1.25 -5.56 -9.60
CA GLU A 95 1.32 -5.16 -11.00
C GLU A 95 2.47 -5.97 -11.66
N ASN A 96 2.16 -6.60 -12.79
CA ASN A 96 2.98 -7.52 -13.62
C ASN A 96 2.73 -9.05 -13.46
N GLU A 97 1.55 -9.50 -13.03
CA GLU A 97 0.97 -10.80 -13.45
C GLU A 97 -0.38 -10.60 -14.12
#